data_AF-A0A961UVK1-F1
#
_entry.id   AF-A0A961UVK1-F1
#
_cell.length_a   1.000
_cell.length_b   1.000
_cell.length_c   1.000
_cell.angle_alpha   90.00
_cell.angle_beta   90.00
_cell.angle_gamma   90.00
#
_symmetry.space_group_name_H-M   'P 1'
#
loop_
_entity.id
_entity.type
_entity.pdbx_description
1 polymer ?
#
loop_
_entity_poly.entity_id
_entity_poly.type
_entity_poly.pdbx_seq_one_letter_code
_entity_poly.pdbx_strand_id
1 'polypeptide(L)'
;MLRTDRTPFMVPASYSRSPFRDLIGNPLAEALPHLPATPKATFQALRRSIEFDEVERNDSDSTRLFAINRVDTLFEPLAPHYANFQDIYFHILNGYRHRPIQDAAFQRAIVASYRNAMRGGVRDISRTHP
;
A
#
# COMPACT_ATOMS: atom_id res chain seq x y z
N MET A 1 25.16 12.24 -22.08
CA MET A 1 23.68 12.32 -22.04
C MET A 1 23.14 10.93 -21.75
N LEU A 2 22.78 10.64 -20.50
CA LEU A 2 22.13 9.38 -20.11
C LEU A 2 20.62 9.59 -20.19
N ARG A 3 19.96 8.91 -21.14
CA ARG A 3 18.50 8.82 -21.19
C ARG A 3 18.07 7.89 -20.06
N THR A 4 17.53 8.45 -18.99
CA THR A 4 16.77 7.70 -18.00
C THR A 4 15.41 7.39 -18.60
N ASP A 5 15.30 6.24 -19.28
CA ASP A 5 14.01 5.61 -19.55
C ASP A 5 13.36 5.27 -18.21
N ARG A 6 12.58 6.22 -17.68
CA ARG A 6 11.70 6.01 -16.54
C ARG A 6 10.43 5.33 -17.03
N THR A 7 10.55 4.14 -17.59
CA THR A 7 9.41 3.22 -17.62
C THR A 7 9.09 2.89 -16.17
N PRO A 8 7.91 3.27 -15.64
CA PRO A 8 7.56 2.92 -14.27
C PRO A 8 7.64 1.40 -14.14
N PHE A 9 8.30 0.94 -13.07
CA PHE A 9 8.35 -0.48 -12.74
C PHE A 9 6.91 -0.96 -12.49
N MET A 10 6.30 -1.55 -13.53
CA MET A 10 4.89 -1.92 -13.53
C MET A 10 4.79 -3.34 -12.99
N VAL A 11 4.66 -3.48 -11.67
CA VAL A 11 4.38 -4.77 -11.05
C VAL A 11 2.95 -5.16 -11.44
N PRO A 12 2.73 -6.33 -12.08
CA PRO A 12 1.37 -6.78 -12.37
C PRO A 12 0.60 -6.94 -11.06
N ALA A 13 -0.57 -6.31 -10.97
CA ALA A 13 -1.43 -6.41 -9.80
C ALA A 13 -1.93 -7.87 -9.67
N SER A 14 -1.72 -8.47 -8.50
CA SER A 14 -2.33 -9.75 -8.15
C SER A 14 -3.71 -9.47 -7.57
N TYR A 15 -4.75 -9.97 -8.23
CA TYR A 15 -6.13 -9.85 -7.76
C TYR A 15 -6.53 -11.11 -7.03
N SER A 16 -7.15 -10.94 -5.88
CA SER A 16 -7.68 -12.01 -5.07
C SER A 16 -9.12 -11.74 -4.72
N ARG A 17 -9.94 -12.79 -4.67
CA ARG A 17 -11.36 -12.63 -4.36
C ARG A 17 -11.50 -12.03 -2.97
N SER A 18 -12.20 -10.90 -2.87
CA SER A 18 -12.44 -10.25 -1.58
C SER A 18 -13.16 -11.21 -0.61
N PRO A 19 -12.68 -11.34 0.64
CA PRO A 19 -13.39 -12.09 1.67
C PRO A 19 -14.69 -11.38 2.13
N PHE A 20 -14.84 -10.10 1.81
CA PHE A 20 -16.02 -9.29 2.13
C PHE A 20 -16.99 -9.30 0.95
N ARG A 21 -18.21 -9.82 1.19
CA ARG A 21 -19.24 -10.02 0.15
C ARG A 21 -19.61 -8.75 -0.60
N ASP A 22 -19.67 -7.63 0.10
CA ASP A 22 -20.00 -6.30 -0.40
C ASP A 22 -18.89 -5.68 -1.27
N LEU A 23 -17.70 -6.27 -1.27
CA LEU A 23 -16.54 -5.80 -2.04
C LEU A 23 -16.15 -6.76 -3.18
N ILE A 24 -16.91 -7.85 -3.39
CA ILE A 24 -16.67 -8.78 -4.49
C ILE A 24 -16.83 -8.05 -5.83
N GLY A 25 -15.83 -8.20 -6.70
CA GLY A 25 -15.74 -7.55 -8.00
C GLY A 25 -15.14 -6.14 -7.95
N ASN A 26 -14.93 -5.54 -6.76
CA ASN A 26 -14.24 -4.25 -6.69
C ASN A 26 -12.73 -4.48 -6.90
N PRO A 27 -12.16 -4.09 -8.07
CA PRO A 27 -10.78 -4.41 -8.39
C PRO A 27 -9.78 -3.76 -7.42
N LEU A 28 -10.13 -2.62 -6.80
CA LEU A 28 -9.25 -1.97 -5.83
C LEU A 28 -9.21 -2.71 -4.49
N ALA A 29 -10.34 -3.28 -4.07
CA ALA A 29 -10.40 -4.11 -2.87
C ALA A 29 -9.73 -5.47 -3.11
N GLU A 30 -9.91 -6.05 -4.30
CA GLU A 30 -9.36 -7.36 -4.68
C GLU A 30 -7.84 -7.32 -4.92
N ALA A 31 -7.30 -6.15 -5.27
CA ALA A 31 -5.85 -5.92 -5.36
C ALA A 31 -5.18 -5.74 -4.00
N LEU A 32 -5.94 -5.60 -2.90
CA LEU A 32 -5.34 -5.48 -1.58
C LEU A 32 -4.72 -6.82 -1.15
N PRO A 33 -3.59 -6.78 -0.42
CA PRO A 33 -3.07 -7.97 0.22
C PRO A 33 -4.11 -8.54 1.18
N HIS A 34 -4.26 -9.86 1.22
CA HIS A 34 -5.11 -10.48 2.22
C HIS A 34 -4.63 -10.13 3.64
N LEU A 35 -5.56 -9.71 4.49
CA LEU A 35 -5.33 -9.71 5.93
C LEU A 35 -5.01 -11.16 6.36
N PRO A 36 -3.84 -11.41 6.97
CA PRO A 36 -3.54 -12.73 7.49
C PRO A 36 -4.56 -13.09 8.58
N ALA A 37 -5.09 -14.32 8.53
CA ALA A 37 -6.19 -14.74 9.39
C ALA A 37 -5.85 -14.80 10.90
N THR A 38 -4.56 -14.72 11.25
CA THR A 38 -4.09 -14.78 12.63
C THR A 38 -3.10 -13.66 12.93
N PRO A 39 -3.02 -13.20 14.20
CA PRO A 39 -1.99 -12.28 14.63
C PRO A 39 -0.60 -12.82 14.26
N LYS A 40 -0.31 -14.09 14.56
CA LYS A 40 0.98 -14.74 14.24
C LYS A 40 1.36 -14.61 12.78
N ALA A 41 0.43 -14.87 11.86
CA ALA A 41 0.69 -14.73 10.42
C ALA A 41 0.94 -13.26 10.01
N THR A 42 0.28 -12.30 10.69
CA THR A 42 0.52 -10.87 10.46
C THR A 42 1.88 -10.42 10.99
N PHE A 43 2.27 -10.88 12.18
CA PHE A 43 3.63 -10.67 12.69
C PHE A 43 4.67 -11.21 11.70
N GLN A 44 4.47 -12.43 11.18
CA GLN A 44 5.39 -12.99 10.19
C GLN A 44 5.42 -12.21 8.87
N ALA A 45 4.27 -11.73 8.39
CA ALA A 45 4.19 -10.95 7.15
C ALA A 45 4.82 -9.56 7.28
N LEU A 46 4.76 -8.96 8.47
CA LEU A 46 5.36 -7.65 8.75
C LEU A 46 6.86 -7.77 9.02
N ARG A 47 7.29 -8.88 9.63
CA ARG A 47 8.68 -9.10 10.04
C ARG A 47 9.62 -9.05 8.85
N ARG A 48 10.74 -8.33 9.01
CA ARG A 48 11.86 -8.35 8.09
C ARG A 48 13.09 -8.82 8.86
N SER A 49 13.59 -9.99 8.49
CA SER A 49 14.83 -10.54 9.04
C SER A 49 16.01 -10.16 8.17
N ILE A 50 17.18 -10.08 8.79
CA ILE A 50 18.44 -9.99 8.07
C ILE A 50 18.77 -11.40 7.56
N GLU A 51 18.98 -11.52 6.25
CA GLU A 51 19.56 -12.74 5.68
C GLU A 51 21.06 -12.74 5.95
N PHE A 52 21.54 -13.83 6.53
CA PHE A 52 22.95 -14.06 6.82
C PHE A 52 23.40 -15.30 6.07
N ASP A 53 24.45 -15.17 5.28
CA ASP A 53 25.15 -16.28 4.66
C ASP A 53 26.46 -16.52 5.42
N GLU A 54 26.68 -17.75 5.88
CA GLU A 54 27.89 -18.16 6.61
C GLU A 54 29.17 -17.95 5.79
N VAL A 55 29.09 -17.94 4.46
CA VAL A 55 30.24 -17.68 3.59
C VAL A 55 30.79 -16.26 3.79
N GLU A 56 29.93 -15.29 4.15
CA GLU A 56 30.31 -13.89 4.38
C GLU A 56 31.26 -13.71 5.57
N ARG A 57 31.39 -14.71 6.45
CA ARG A 57 32.41 -14.67 7.52
C ARG A 57 33.83 -14.65 6.98
N ASN A 58 34.04 -15.24 5.81
CA ASN A 58 35.34 -15.34 5.16
C ASN A 58 35.65 -14.12 4.29
N ASP A 59 34.71 -13.18 4.16
CA ASP A 59 34.94 -11.94 3.40
C ASP A 59 35.92 -11.00 4.11
N SER A 60 36.46 -10.05 3.33
CA SER A 60 37.34 -9.02 3.85
C SER A 60 36.70 -8.21 4.97
N ASP A 61 37.51 -7.71 5.92
CA ASP A 61 37.03 -6.89 7.04
C ASP A 61 36.14 -5.72 6.59
N SER A 62 36.49 -5.09 5.46
CA SER A 62 35.72 -4.00 4.87
C SER A 62 34.34 -4.45 4.38
N THR A 63 34.24 -5.62 3.75
CA THR A 63 32.97 -6.19 3.28
C THR A 63 32.06 -6.53 4.47
N ARG A 64 32.63 -7.12 5.53
CA ARG A 64 31.86 -7.45 6.74
C ARG A 64 31.32 -6.20 7.45
N LEU A 65 32.03 -5.08 7.41
CA LEU A 65 31.52 -3.80 7.93
C LEU A 65 30.29 -3.32 7.17
N PHE A 66 30.20 -3.53 5.85
CA PHE A 66 29.01 -3.17 5.08
C PHE A 66 27.77 -4.02 5.44
N ALA A 67 27.95 -5.23 5.98
CA ALA A 67 26.83 -6.06 6.43
C ALA A 67 26.02 -5.42 7.56
N ILE A 68 26.62 -4.52 8.35
CA ILE A 68 25.92 -3.75 9.40
C ILE A 68 24.78 -2.91 8.81
N ASN A 69 24.90 -2.41 7.58
CA ASN A 69 23.84 -1.63 6.94
C ASN A 69 22.55 -2.43 6.74
N ARG A 70 22.60 -3.77 6.79
CA ARG A 70 21.40 -4.62 6.73
C ARG A 70 20.53 -4.48 7.99
N VAL A 71 21.09 -4.00 9.10
CA VAL A 71 20.34 -3.73 10.34
C VAL A 71 19.23 -2.71 10.10
N ASP A 72 19.42 -1.74 9.19
CA ASP A 72 18.38 -0.78 8.83
C ASP A 72 17.15 -1.43 8.17
N THR A 73 17.31 -2.64 7.64
CA THR A 73 16.21 -3.40 7.05
C THR A 73 15.52 -4.35 8.03
N LEU A 74 16.11 -4.55 9.22
CA LEU A 74 15.54 -5.37 10.28
C LEU A 74 14.28 -4.71 10.82
N PHE A 75 13.19 -5.46 10.84
CA PHE A 75 11.95 -5.02 11.46
C PHE A 75 11.32 -6.16 12.24
N GLU A 76 11.27 -6.00 13.57
CA GLU A 76 10.58 -6.91 14.48
C GLU A 76 9.26 -6.26 14.93
N PRO A 77 8.11 -6.71 14.38
CA PRO A 77 6.84 -6.09 14.70
C PRO A 77 6.47 -6.28 16.18
N LEU A 78 5.99 -5.20 16.79
CA LEU A 78 5.39 -5.19 18.12
C LEU A 78 3.85 -5.18 18.03
N ALA A 79 3.17 -5.53 19.12
CA ALA A 79 1.69 -5.54 19.18
C ALA A 79 1.02 -4.22 18.71
N PRO A 80 1.55 -3.01 19.01
CA PRO A 80 0.99 -1.78 18.47
C PRO A 80 1.05 -1.67 16.94
N HIS A 81 2.11 -2.21 16.31
CA HIS A 81 2.23 -2.22 14.85
C HIS A 81 1.15 -3.07 14.20
N TYR A 82 0.79 -4.19 14.83
CA TYR A 82 -0.32 -5.02 14.39
C TYR A 82 -1.65 -4.27 14.46
N ALA A 83 -1.95 -3.61 15.58
CA ALA A 83 -3.16 -2.79 15.73
C ALA A 83 -3.23 -1.71 14.64
N ASN A 84 -2.16 -0.95 14.47
CA ASN A 84 -2.07 0.09 13.44
C ASN A 84 -2.25 -0.47 12.03
N PHE A 85 -1.66 -1.64 11.73
CA PHE A 85 -1.81 -2.29 10.43
C PHE A 85 -3.27 -2.67 10.16
N GLN A 86 -3.95 -3.25 11.15
CA GLN A 86 -5.38 -3.57 11.03
C GLN A 86 -6.23 -2.32 10.82
N ASP A 87 -6.00 -1.28 11.61
CA ASP A 87 -6.76 -0.03 11.53
C ASP A 87 -6.62 0.62 10.15
N ILE A 88 -5.38 0.75 9.65
CA ILE A 88 -5.10 1.28 8.31
C ILE A 88 -5.81 0.44 7.24
N TYR A 89 -5.71 -0.88 7.34
CA TYR A 89 -6.33 -1.78 6.37
C TYR A 89 -7.86 -1.63 6.33
N PHE A 90 -8.51 -1.58 7.49
CA PHE A 90 -9.95 -1.38 7.58
C PHE A 90 -10.38 0.01 7.12
N HIS A 91 -9.59 1.04 7.39
CA HIS A 91 -9.85 2.38 6.86
C HIS A 91 -9.81 2.41 5.33
N ILE A 92 -8.82 1.76 4.71
CA ILE A 92 -8.72 1.66 3.25
C ILE A 92 -9.93 0.91 2.68
N LEU A 93 -10.27 -0.24 3.26
CA LEU A 93 -11.43 -1.03 2.83
C LEU A 93 -12.74 -0.25 2.93
N ASN A 94 -12.97 0.44 4.06
CA ASN A 94 -14.14 1.29 4.23
C ASN A 94 -14.16 2.42 3.19
N GLY A 95 -13.00 2.99 2.87
CA GLY A 95 -12.86 3.92 1.75
C GLY A 95 -13.35 3.35 0.42
N TYR A 96 -13.04 2.08 0.12
CA TYR A 96 -13.53 1.40 -1.08
C TYR A 96 -15.01 1.04 -1.04
N ARG A 97 -15.58 0.75 0.13
CA ARG A 97 -17.04 0.58 0.29
C ARG A 97 -17.80 1.85 -0.08
N HIS A 98 -17.30 3.00 0.36
CA HIS A 98 -17.91 4.30 0.08
C HIS A 98 -17.59 4.84 -1.32
N ARG A 99 -16.75 4.14 -2.09
CA ARG A 99 -16.43 4.44 -3.49
C ARG A 99 -16.77 3.24 -4.36
N PRO A 100 -18.05 2.96 -4.62
CA PRO A 100 -18.45 1.86 -5.48
C PRO A 100 -18.07 2.19 -6.93
N ILE A 101 -16.85 1.83 -7.33
CA ILE A 101 -16.31 2.10 -8.67
C ILE A 101 -17.15 1.43 -9.77
N GLN A 102 -17.89 0.39 -9.40
CA GLN A 102 -18.82 -0.30 -10.29
C GLN A 102 -20.18 0.39 -10.44
N ASP A 103 -20.53 1.34 -9.57
CA ASP A 103 -21.78 2.08 -9.69
C ASP A 103 -21.67 3.15 -10.78
N ALA A 104 -22.39 2.94 -11.87
CA ALA A 104 -22.43 3.87 -13.00
C ALA A 104 -22.98 5.25 -12.62
N ALA A 105 -23.85 5.37 -11.62
CA ALA A 105 -24.30 6.65 -11.10
C ALA A 105 -23.17 7.38 -10.39
N PHE A 106 -22.43 6.69 -9.52
CA PHE A 106 -21.25 7.22 -8.84
C PHE A 106 -20.16 7.65 -9.82
N GLN A 107 -19.85 6.83 -10.84
CA GLN A 107 -18.88 7.19 -11.88
C GLN A 107 -19.29 8.43 -12.67
N ARG A 108 -20.56 8.52 -13.06
CA ARG A 108 -21.10 9.72 -13.71
C ARG A 108 -21.02 10.94 -12.81
N ALA A 109 -21.30 10.80 -11.51
CA ALA A 109 -21.19 11.87 -10.54
C ALA A 109 -19.73 12.35 -10.37
N ILE A 110 -18.75 11.44 -10.31
CA ILE A 110 -17.32 11.80 -10.28
C ILE A 110 -16.93 12.56 -11.54
N VAL A 111 -17.26 12.04 -12.73
CA VAL A 111 -16.92 12.69 -14.00
C VAL A 111 -17.59 14.06 -14.11
N ALA A 112 -18.85 14.18 -13.68
CA ALA A 112 -19.57 15.45 -13.65
C ALA A 112 -18.91 16.44 -12.68
N SER A 113 -18.56 15.99 -11.48
CA SER A 113 -17.86 16.80 -10.47
C SER A 113 -16.49 17.28 -10.98
N TYR A 114 -15.69 16.38 -11.56
CA TYR A 114 -14.41 16.71 -12.18
C TYR A 114 -14.57 17.75 -13.31
N ARG A 115 -15.54 17.56 -14.21
CA ARG A 115 -15.83 18.53 -15.28
C ARG A 115 -16.27 19.88 -14.73
N ASN A 116 -17.02 19.90 -13.63
CA ASN A 116 -17.43 21.13 -12.97
C ASN A 116 -16.22 21.85 -12.34
N ALA A 117 -15.33 21.11 -11.68
CA ALA A 117 -14.08 21.64 -11.12
C ALA A 117 -13.18 22.25 -12.21
N MET A 118 -12.98 21.55 -13.32
CA MET A 118 -12.18 22.03 -14.46
C MET A 118 -12.75 23.27 -15.14
N ARG A 119 -14.07 23.51 -14.99
CA ARG A 119 -14.75 24.72 -15.48
C ARG A 119 -14.73 25.87 -14.47
N GLY A 120 -14.03 25.71 -13.34
CA GLY A 120 -13.96 26.73 -12.28
C GLY A 120 -15.19 26.79 -11.40
N GLY A 121 -16.08 25.79 -11.45
CA GLY A 121 -17.28 25.72 -10.60
C GLY A 121 -17.02 25.25 -9.17
N VAL A 122 -15.78 24.86 -8.85
CA VAL A 122 -15.36 24.55 -7.48
C VAL A 122 -14.64 25.77 -6.92
N ARG A 123 -15.22 26.37 -5.86
CA ARG A 123 -14.56 27.43 -5.09
C ARG A 123 -13.36 26.84 -4.36
N ASP A 124 -12.23 27.50 -4.50
CA ASP A 124 -11.00 27.16 -3.81
C ASP A 124 -11.23 27.23 -2.28
N ILE A 125 -11.01 26.11 -1.60
CA ILE A 125 -11.15 25.97 -0.15
C ILE A 125 -10.18 26.88 0.62
N SER A 126 -9.10 27.33 -0.03
CA SER A 126 -8.15 28.30 0.53
C SER A 126 -8.69 29.73 0.59
N ARG A 127 -9.83 30.04 -0.05
CA ARG A 127 -10.46 31.38 -0.03
C ARG A 127 -11.63 31.51 0.95
N THR A 128 -11.82 30.53 1.83
CA THR A 128 -12.96 30.45 2.76
C THR A 128 -12.60 30.72 4.23
N HIS A 129 -11.58 31.53 4.48
CA HIS A 129 -11.35 32.14 5.79
C HIS A 129 -11.39 33.67 5.65
N PRO A 130 -12.38 34.35 6.27
CA PRO A 130 -12.30 35.79 6.50
C PRO A 130 -11.22 36.13 7.54
#